data_AF-A0A4T0WXR6-F1
#
_entry.id   AF-A0A4T0WXR6-F1
#
_cell.length_a   1.000
_cell.length_b   1.000
_cell.length_c   1.000
_cell.angle_alpha   90.00
_cell.angle_beta   90.00
_cell.angle_gamma   90.00
#
_symmetry.space_group_name_H-M   'P 1'
#
loop_
_entity.id
_entity.type
_entity.pdbx_description
1 polymer ?
#
loop_
_entity_poly.entity_id
_entity_poly.type
_entity_poly.pdbx_seq_one_letter_code
_entity_poly.pdbx_strand_id
1 'polypeptide(L)'
;MHVISGTSEENNEIFDRYVSATTAFHTGLTAGAEFLLQDLVLKCEVHFKNTGERHDLHTSILDLLAKISLNNKDYEGGNRYIKLILDIDPDSIRAYYRLFQLQLDVFADEKEALKIHMNACEVIERRGRSHPDYTLFKAMKHRGDKIKLKRSTFFILEETAIVADNLFKVLPIEVVSNIMKLLENEDKINMLHVCKGWRASILSSPQLISLYTIPGYLTTNKLLSFLRLFDQLSPLTEIILEELRIHLSTEARLLRLLLSSQIKCKKLFVNISGTSKLLGKVLVDEGRFGFLANVQYLSLEVETSGCLEFVAEILRMCTNLRQLSIILSYTSTNVEKVRFDQPILLPYVQEISWESSDRCLDTAWFIEKLEFKNVISAKVVKNGTILLRKLKRLTSIELIGSEFVSNANMLFGKDEIDMSRVESIAFVNCHRANRNELIVKENSIPRLKSLRISLTRIRDKDFMDIYNKCRGTLESIELSGELGFNSGSTNFDSLIEPAKLDLKLILENSPKLRRVTHSFRLFSC
;
A
#
# COMPACT_ATOMS: atom_id res chain seq x y z
N MET A 1 42.79 -66.84 -31.88
CA MET A 1 44.03 -66.09 -31.66
C MET A 1 44.45 -65.45 -32.98
N HIS A 2 44.06 -64.19 -33.19
CA HIS A 2 44.84 -63.24 -33.96
C HIS A 2 44.91 -61.99 -33.09
N VAL A 3 45.88 -62.07 -32.18
CA VAL A 3 46.76 -61.01 -31.70
C VAL A 3 46.23 -59.58 -31.91
N ILE A 4 45.54 -59.08 -30.89
CA ILE A 4 45.47 -57.65 -30.60
C ILE A 4 46.82 -57.30 -29.95
N SER A 5 47.89 -57.13 -30.74
CA SER A 5 49.18 -56.63 -30.26
C SER A 5 49.47 -55.19 -30.69
N GLY A 6 48.52 -54.52 -31.34
CA GLY A 6 48.69 -53.13 -31.78
C GLY A 6 48.46 -52.09 -30.69
N THR A 7 47.78 -52.45 -29.58
CA THR A 7 47.31 -51.44 -28.62
C THR A 7 48.41 -50.90 -27.70
N SER A 8 49.50 -51.62 -27.43
CA SER A 8 50.56 -51.11 -26.53
C SER A 8 51.62 -50.25 -27.22
N GLU A 9 52.04 -50.62 -28.43
CA GLU A 9 53.05 -49.85 -29.19
C GLU A 9 52.48 -48.51 -29.69
N GLU A 10 51.24 -48.50 -30.19
CA GLU A 10 50.56 -47.26 -30.60
C GLU A 10 50.31 -46.32 -29.41
N ASN A 11 49.92 -46.84 -28.24
CA ASN A 11 49.75 -46.03 -27.03
C ASN A 11 51.08 -45.43 -26.54
N ASN A 12 52.18 -46.18 -26.63
CA ASN A 12 53.51 -45.67 -26.31
C ASN A 12 53.95 -44.57 -27.29
N GLU A 13 53.68 -44.73 -28.58
CA GLU A 13 54.02 -43.72 -29.59
C GLU A 13 53.24 -42.40 -29.38
N ILE A 14 51.95 -42.48 -29.05
CA ILE A 14 51.12 -41.29 -28.74
C ILE A 14 51.69 -40.59 -27.50
N PHE A 15 52.09 -41.33 -26.47
CA PHE A 15 52.68 -40.77 -25.26
C PHE A 15 54.02 -40.06 -25.52
N ASP A 16 54.94 -40.70 -26.22
CA ASP A 16 56.29 -40.14 -26.48
C ASP A 16 56.23 -38.87 -27.33
N ARG A 17 55.37 -38.87 -28.36
CA ARG A 17 55.13 -37.67 -29.18
C ARG A 17 54.45 -36.57 -28.39
N TYR A 18 53.54 -36.90 -27.47
CA TYR A 18 52.90 -35.91 -26.60
C TYR A 18 53.90 -35.24 -25.65
N VAL A 19 54.82 -36.01 -25.07
CA VAL A 19 55.93 -35.47 -24.27
C VAL A 19 56.79 -34.53 -25.11
N SER A 20 57.15 -34.95 -26.32
CA SER A 20 57.95 -34.14 -27.26
C SER A 20 57.27 -32.82 -27.62
N ALA A 21 55.97 -32.85 -27.90
CA ALA A 21 55.17 -31.65 -28.18
C ALA A 21 55.06 -30.72 -26.96
N THR A 22 54.93 -31.29 -25.77
CA THR A 22 54.90 -30.53 -24.50
C THR A 22 56.23 -29.83 -24.25
N THR A 23 57.35 -30.51 -24.46
CA THR A 23 58.69 -29.92 -24.37
C THR A 23 58.89 -28.81 -25.41
N ALA A 24 58.46 -29.02 -26.65
CA ALA A 24 58.52 -28.02 -27.71
C ALA A 24 57.70 -26.76 -27.34
N PHE A 25 56.51 -26.93 -26.77
CA PHE A 25 55.69 -25.82 -26.29
C PHE A 25 56.39 -25.01 -25.19
N HIS A 26 56.93 -25.69 -24.17
CA HIS A 26 57.59 -25.03 -23.05
C HIS A 26 58.93 -24.36 -23.40
N THR A 27 59.56 -24.78 -24.50
CA THR A 27 60.79 -24.16 -25.04
C THR A 27 60.50 -23.04 -26.04
N GLY A 28 59.23 -22.71 -26.29
CA GLY A 28 58.82 -21.61 -27.18
C GLY A 28 58.72 -21.99 -28.65
N LEU A 29 58.92 -23.26 -29.01
CA LEU A 29 58.74 -23.79 -30.37
C LEU A 29 57.26 -24.10 -30.64
N THR A 30 56.41 -23.07 -30.54
CA THR A 30 54.94 -23.20 -30.57
C THR A 30 54.40 -23.80 -31.88
N ALA A 31 54.97 -23.44 -33.03
CA ALA A 31 54.56 -23.99 -34.33
C ALA A 31 54.94 -25.49 -34.48
N GLY A 32 56.10 -25.89 -33.96
CA GLY A 32 56.53 -27.29 -33.95
C GLY A 32 55.67 -28.14 -33.00
N ALA A 33 55.33 -27.59 -31.84
CA ALA A 33 54.40 -28.22 -30.90
C ALA A 33 53.00 -28.39 -31.52
N GLU A 34 52.48 -27.35 -32.20
CA GLU A 34 51.17 -27.39 -32.85
C GLU A 34 51.09 -28.48 -33.92
N PHE A 35 52.08 -28.58 -34.81
CA PHE A 35 52.14 -29.61 -35.85
C PHE A 35 52.10 -31.02 -35.26
N LEU A 36 52.91 -31.28 -34.23
CA LEU A 36 52.94 -32.58 -33.55
C LEU A 36 51.61 -32.91 -32.88
N LEU A 37 50.95 -31.93 -32.27
CA LEU A 37 49.68 -32.16 -31.58
C LEU A 37 48.51 -32.38 -32.55
N GLN A 38 48.49 -31.71 -33.70
CA GLN A 38 47.46 -31.94 -34.72
C GLN A 38 47.54 -33.36 -35.29
N ASP A 39 48.75 -33.88 -35.53
CA ASP A 39 48.96 -35.29 -35.92
C ASP A 39 48.45 -36.25 -34.81
N LEU A 40 48.72 -35.92 -33.55
CA LEU A 40 48.26 -36.74 -32.43
C LEU A 40 46.74 -36.75 -32.27
N VAL A 41 46.05 -35.64 -32.53
CA VAL A 41 44.56 -35.62 -32.55
C VAL A 41 44.05 -36.61 -33.60
N LEU A 42 44.63 -36.64 -34.80
CA LEU A 42 44.23 -37.59 -35.85
C LEU A 42 44.48 -39.04 -35.40
N LYS A 43 45.61 -39.32 -34.76
CA LYS A 43 45.90 -40.65 -34.21
C LYS A 43 44.92 -41.05 -33.11
N CYS A 44 44.55 -40.13 -32.21
CA CYS A 44 43.52 -40.38 -31.19
C CYS A 44 42.14 -40.66 -31.79
N GLU A 45 41.77 -39.99 -32.88
CA GLU A 45 40.51 -40.25 -33.60
C GLU A 45 40.52 -41.58 -34.34
N VAL A 46 41.64 -41.97 -34.95
CA VAL A 46 41.81 -43.29 -35.56
C VAL A 46 41.74 -44.38 -34.48
N HIS A 47 42.40 -44.17 -33.34
CA HIS A 47 42.32 -45.07 -32.19
C HIS A 47 40.85 -45.25 -31.76
N PHE A 48 40.10 -44.16 -31.56
CA PHE A 48 38.69 -44.24 -31.18
C PHE A 48 37.82 -44.98 -32.21
N LYS A 49 38.06 -44.78 -33.51
CA LYS A 49 37.36 -45.54 -34.57
C LYS A 49 37.65 -47.04 -34.52
N ASN A 50 38.87 -47.42 -34.15
CA ASN A 50 39.31 -48.80 -34.14
C ASN A 50 38.92 -49.54 -32.85
N THR A 51 38.96 -48.86 -31.70
CA THR A 51 38.76 -49.48 -30.38
C THR A 51 37.39 -49.17 -29.77
N GLY A 52 36.72 -48.10 -30.19
CA GLY A 52 35.53 -47.57 -29.55
C GLY A 52 35.81 -46.83 -28.24
N GLU A 53 37.07 -46.75 -27.81
CA GLU A 53 37.51 -46.11 -26.57
C GLU A 53 38.33 -44.85 -26.85
N ARG A 54 38.14 -43.81 -26.05
CA ARG A 54 38.88 -42.55 -26.18
C ARG A 54 40.25 -42.73 -25.52
N HIS A 55 41.32 -42.33 -26.21
CA HIS A 55 42.67 -42.36 -25.65
C HIS A 55 42.83 -41.36 -24.49
N ASP A 56 43.47 -41.77 -23.39
CA ASP A 56 43.58 -40.98 -22.15
C ASP A 56 44.20 -39.60 -22.34
N LEU A 57 45.18 -39.50 -23.25
CA LEU A 57 45.87 -38.23 -23.55
C LEU A 57 45.06 -37.26 -24.43
N HIS A 58 43.92 -37.67 -24.98
CA HIS A 58 43.24 -36.89 -26.02
C HIS A 58 42.81 -35.50 -25.53
N THR A 59 42.23 -35.41 -24.33
CA THR A 59 41.86 -34.11 -23.72
C THR A 59 43.08 -33.26 -23.37
N SER A 60 44.21 -33.89 -23.02
CA SER A 60 45.47 -33.20 -22.71
C SER A 60 46.14 -32.62 -23.96
N ILE A 61 46.09 -33.35 -25.08
CA ILE A 61 46.54 -32.89 -26.40
C ILE A 61 45.73 -31.66 -26.83
N LEU A 62 44.40 -31.74 -26.73
CA LEU A 62 43.50 -30.64 -27.06
C LEU A 62 43.70 -29.42 -26.13
N ASP A 63 43.99 -29.63 -24.84
CA ASP A 63 44.28 -28.54 -23.89
C ASP A 63 45.55 -27.77 -24.28
N LEU A 64 46.55 -28.48 -24.80
CA LEU A 64 47.82 -27.88 -25.24
C LEU A 64 47.65 -27.14 -26.57
N LEU A 65 46.87 -27.69 -27.51
CA LEU A 65 46.46 -26.97 -28.73
C LEU A 65 45.68 -25.69 -28.40
N ALA A 66 44.73 -25.76 -27.47
CA ALA A 66 44.00 -24.58 -27.01
C ALA A 66 44.95 -23.50 -26.44
N LYS A 67 45.96 -23.90 -25.63
CA LYS A 67 46.97 -22.95 -25.12
C LYS A 67 47.75 -22.29 -26.25
N ILE A 68 48.17 -23.06 -27.25
CA ILE A 68 48.94 -22.54 -28.39
C ILE A 68 48.09 -21.55 -29.18
N SER A 69 46.85 -21.91 -29.54
CA SER A 69 45.94 -21.02 -30.26
C SER A 69 45.69 -19.71 -29.49
N LEU A 70 45.44 -19.79 -28.17
CA LEU A 70 45.26 -18.61 -27.34
C LEU A 70 46.52 -17.73 -27.24
N ASN A 71 47.71 -18.33 -27.15
CA ASN A 71 48.98 -17.59 -27.18
C ASN A 71 49.21 -16.89 -28.53
N ASN A 72 48.79 -17.53 -29.62
CA ASN A 72 48.86 -16.98 -30.97
C ASN A 72 47.72 -15.98 -31.29
N LYS A 73 46.85 -15.68 -30.31
CA LYS A 73 45.63 -14.86 -30.46
C LYS A 73 44.60 -15.41 -31.46
N ASP A 74 44.71 -16.69 -31.80
CA ASP A 74 43.65 -17.44 -32.49
C ASP A 74 42.58 -17.85 -31.49
N TYR A 75 41.74 -16.89 -31.11
CA TYR A 75 40.69 -17.09 -30.11
C TYR A 75 39.59 -18.04 -30.60
N GLU A 76 39.31 -18.08 -31.90
CA GLU A 76 38.32 -18.99 -32.48
C GLU A 76 38.82 -20.44 -32.49
N GLY A 77 40.08 -20.67 -32.86
CA GLY A 77 40.73 -21.98 -32.76
C GLY A 77 40.80 -22.46 -31.31
N GLY A 78 41.19 -21.58 -30.38
CA GLY A 78 41.18 -21.86 -28.95
C GLY A 78 39.79 -22.24 -28.43
N ASN A 79 38.75 -21.49 -28.79
CA ASN A 79 37.36 -21.79 -28.44
C ASN A 79 36.91 -23.16 -28.98
N ARG A 80 37.30 -23.50 -30.21
CA ARG A 80 36.96 -24.79 -30.84
C ARG A 80 37.58 -25.97 -30.10
N TYR A 81 38.88 -25.90 -29.78
CA TYR A 81 39.55 -26.97 -29.05
C TYR A 81 38.99 -27.15 -27.63
N ILE A 82 38.65 -26.07 -26.93
CA ILE A 82 38.06 -26.15 -25.59
C ILE A 82 36.67 -26.80 -25.63
N LYS A 83 35.85 -26.52 -26.66
CA LYS A 83 34.55 -27.19 -26.85
C LYS A 83 34.71 -28.68 -27.14
N LEU A 84 35.69 -29.06 -27.98
CA LEU A 84 36.00 -30.48 -28.22
C LEU A 84 36.42 -31.22 -26.95
N ILE A 85 37.13 -30.56 -26.02
CA ILE A 85 37.43 -31.15 -24.71
C ILE A 85 36.14 -31.44 -23.94
N LEU A 86 35.17 -30.53 -23.94
CA LEU A 86 33.89 -30.72 -23.25
C LEU A 86 33.00 -31.77 -23.93
N ASP A 87 33.13 -31.98 -25.25
CA ASP A 87 32.45 -33.07 -25.95
C ASP A 87 33.00 -34.45 -25.55
N ILE A 88 34.29 -34.52 -25.18
CA ILE A 88 34.96 -35.76 -24.75
C ILE A 88 34.83 -35.97 -23.23
N ASP A 89 35.03 -34.91 -22.44
CA ASP A 89 34.93 -34.88 -20.99
C ASP A 89 33.98 -33.74 -20.55
N PRO A 90 32.66 -34.00 -20.50
CA PRO A 90 31.65 -33.01 -20.12
C PRO A 90 31.78 -32.49 -18.69
N ASP A 91 32.58 -33.15 -17.85
CA ASP A 91 32.79 -32.81 -16.46
C ASP A 91 34.14 -32.07 -16.25
N SER A 92 34.81 -31.65 -17.33
CA SER A 92 36.10 -30.94 -17.26
C SER A 92 35.94 -29.49 -16.77
N ILE A 93 36.08 -29.28 -15.45
CA ILE A 93 36.05 -27.94 -14.83
C ILE A 93 37.13 -27.02 -15.39
N ARG A 94 38.30 -27.56 -15.74
CA ARG A 94 39.38 -26.82 -16.38
C ARG A 94 38.96 -26.23 -17.74
N ALA A 95 38.24 -27.02 -18.55
CA ALA A 95 37.72 -26.56 -19.83
C ALA A 95 36.63 -25.49 -19.64
N TYR A 96 35.69 -25.71 -18.72
CA TYR A 96 34.69 -24.69 -18.36
C TYR A 96 35.32 -23.36 -17.91
N TYR A 97 36.34 -23.42 -17.05
CA TYR A 97 37.03 -22.22 -16.57
C TYR A 97 37.64 -21.41 -17.70
N ARG A 98 38.34 -22.06 -18.64
CA ARG A 98 38.95 -21.36 -19.78
C ARG A 98 37.92 -20.82 -20.74
N LEU A 99 36.87 -21.59 -21.02
CA LEU A 99 35.78 -21.15 -21.89
C LEU A 99 35.07 -19.93 -21.28
N PHE A 100 34.85 -19.95 -19.97
CA PHE A 100 34.26 -18.83 -19.22
C PHE A 100 35.10 -17.57 -19.36
N GLN A 101 36.41 -17.65 -19.14
CA GLN A 101 37.32 -16.51 -19.31
C GLN A 101 37.31 -16.00 -20.75
N LEU A 102 37.33 -16.89 -21.74
CA LEU A 102 37.35 -16.51 -23.14
C LEU A 102 36.07 -15.77 -23.56
N GLN A 103 34.91 -16.29 -23.17
CA GLN A 103 33.63 -15.66 -23.48
C GLN A 103 33.50 -14.30 -22.78
N LEU A 104 33.93 -14.20 -21.53
CA LEU A 104 33.77 -12.98 -20.74
C LEU A 104 34.80 -11.89 -21.09
N ASP A 105 36.08 -12.26 -21.20
CA ASP A 105 37.19 -11.31 -21.28
C ASP A 105 37.59 -10.98 -22.72
N VAL A 106 37.33 -11.88 -23.68
CA VAL A 106 37.71 -11.68 -25.10
C VAL A 106 36.48 -11.41 -25.97
N PHE A 107 35.47 -12.28 -25.94
CA PHE A 107 34.28 -12.12 -26.78
C PHE A 107 33.23 -11.18 -26.19
N ALA A 108 33.35 -10.82 -24.91
CA ALA A 108 32.39 -10.02 -24.16
C ALA A 108 30.94 -10.59 -24.21
N ASP A 109 30.80 -11.90 -24.38
CA ASP A 109 29.54 -12.62 -24.40
C ASP A 109 29.18 -13.08 -22.98
N GLU A 110 28.58 -12.17 -22.21
CA GLU A 110 28.12 -12.47 -20.85
C GLU A 110 27.02 -13.55 -20.81
N LYS A 111 26.30 -13.75 -21.93
CA LYS A 111 25.23 -14.75 -22.06
C LYS A 111 25.83 -16.15 -22.08
N GLU A 112 26.76 -16.39 -22.99
CA GLU A 112 27.42 -17.68 -23.10
C GLU A 112 28.30 -17.95 -21.87
N ALA A 113 29.00 -16.94 -21.35
CA ALA A 113 29.76 -17.05 -20.11
C ALA A 113 28.88 -17.52 -18.92
N LEU A 114 27.65 -17.01 -18.78
CA LEU A 114 26.74 -17.43 -17.73
C LEU A 114 26.30 -18.89 -17.88
N LYS A 115 25.99 -19.33 -19.10
CA LYS A 115 25.63 -20.73 -19.38
C LYS A 115 26.76 -21.69 -19.00
N ILE A 116 28.00 -21.33 -19.38
CA ILE A 116 29.21 -22.09 -19.03
C ILE A 116 29.42 -22.16 -17.51
N HIS A 117 29.24 -21.03 -16.80
CA HIS A 117 29.32 -20.98 -15.34
C HIS A 117 28.30 -21.92 -14.69
N MET A 118 27.07 -21.98 -15.21
CA MET A 118 26.03 -22.84 -14.66
C MET A 118 26.29 -24.33 -14.89
N ASN A 119 26.72 -24.72 -16.09
CA ASN A 119 27.11 -26.10 -16.36
C ASN A 119 28.27 -26.54 -15.44
N ALA A 120 29.23 -25.64 -15.19
CA ALA A 120 30.32 -25.94 -14.26
C ALA A 120 29.86 -26.04 -12.80
N CYS A 121 28.86 -25.25 -12.39
CA CYS A 121 28.20 -25.41 -11.09
C CYS A 121 27.58 -26.80 -10.96
N GLU A 122 26.85 -27.26 -11.97
CA GLU A 122 26.21 -28.60 -11.97
C GLU A 122 27.24 -29.74 -11.85
N VAL A 123 28.39 -29.63 -12.51
CA VAL A 123 29.47 -30.61 -12.39
C VAL A 123 30.04 -30.63 -10.96
N ILE A 124 30.30 -29.47 -10.37
CA ILE A 124 30.79 -29.38 -8.99
C ILE A 124 29.74 -29.82 -7.97
N GLU A 125 28.46 -29.58 -8.22
CA GLU A 125 27.36 -30.09 -7.40
C GLU A 125 27.30 -31.62 -7.43
N ARG A 126 27.50 -32.23 -8.60
CA ARG A 126 27.55 -33.70 -8.75
C ARG A 126 28.80 -34.33 -8.12
N ARG A 127 29.98 -33.74 -8.32
CA ARG A 127 31.27 -34.35 -7.92
C ARG A 127 31.81 -33.87 -6.56
N GLY A 128 31.21 -32.82 -6.00
CA GLY A 128 31.57 -32.26 -4.71
C GLY A 128 32.89 -31.48 -4.69
N ARG A 129 33.24 -30.99 -3.49
CA ARG A 129 34.44 -30.15 -3.25
C ARG A 129 35.76 -30.92 -3.35
N SER A 130 35.70 -32.25 -3.42
CA SER A 130 36.85 -33.14 -3.65
C SER A 130 37.32 -33.16 -5.10
N HIS A 131 36.65 -32.45 -6.01
CA HIS A 131 37.08 -32.34 -7.39
C HIS A 131 38.50 -31.75 -7.49
N PRO A 132 39.42 -32.37 -8.26
CA PRO A 132 40.82 -31.92 -8.35
C PRO A 132 40.96 -30.46 -8.80
N ASP A 133 40.06 -29.99 -9.67
CA ASP A 133 40.04 -28.62 -10.19
C ASP A 133 39.10 -27.66 -9.43
N TYR A 134 38.67 -27.98 -8.20
CA TYR A 134 37.74 -27.13 -7.43
C TYR A 134 38.29 -25.72 -7.14
N THR A 135 39.61 -25.56 -7.08
CA THR A 135 40.28 -24.26 -6.94
C THR A 135 40.06 -23.35 -8.15
N LEU A 136 40.07 -23.92 -9.37
CA LEU A 136 39.75 -23.18 -10.60
C LEU A 136 38.27 -22.76 -10.62
N PHE A 137 37.38 -23.65 -10.19
CA PHE A 137 35.96 -23.30 -10.04
C PHE A 137 35.75 -22.10 -9.09
N LYS A 138 36.41 -22.08 -7.94
CA LYS A 138 36.35 -20.94 -7.01
C LYS A 138 36.75 -19.62 -7.66
N ALA A 139 37.76 -19.64 -8.53
CA ALA A 139 38.26 -18.45 -9.20
C ALA A 139 37.22 -17.85 -10.17
N MET A 140 36.45 -18.68 -10.88
CA MET A 140 35.36 -18.17 -11.74
C MET A 140 34.06 -17.89 -10.98
N LYS A 141 33.80 -18.60 -9.88
CA LYS A 141 32.52 -18.55 -9.15
C LYS A 141 32.07 -17.13 -8.83
N HIS A 142 32.94 -16.31 -8.24
CA HIS A 142 32.60 -14.94 -7.85
C HIS A 142 32.20 -14.06 -9.05
N ARG A 143 32.86 -14.24 -10.20
CA ARG A 143 32.57 -13.49 -11.42
C ARG A 143 31.26 -13.99 -12.07
N GLY A 144 31.07 -15.31 -12.13
CA GLY A 144 29.83 -15.92 -12.62
C GLY A 144 28.60 -15.54 -11.80
N ASP A 145 28.72 -15.56 -10.46
CA ASP A 145 27.64 -15.17 -9.54
C ASP A 145 27.28 -13.68 -9.71
N LYS A 146 28.25 -12.80 -9.96
CA LYS A 146 28.00 -11.39 -10.29
C LYS A 146 27.23 -11.21 -11.60
N ILE A 147 27.53 -12.01 -12.63
CA ILE A 147 26.81 -11.99 -13.91
C ILE A 147 25.38 -12.54 -13.72
N LYS A 148 25.20 -13.56 -12.88
CA LYS A 148 23.89 -14.14 -12.52
C LYS A 148 22.95 -13.12 -11.86
N LEU A 149 23.51 -12.15 -11.14
CA LEU A 149 22.77 -11.08 -10.46
C LEU A 149 22.43 -9.88 -11.38
N LYS A 150 22.97 -9.83 -12.60
CA LYS A 150 22.62 -8.76 -13.56
C LYS A 150 21.22 -8.98 -14.13
N ARG A 151 20.49 -7.88 -14.31
CA ARG A 151 19.10 -7.91 -14.80
C ARG A 151 18.99 -8.29 -16.29
N SER A 152 20.02 -8.01 -17.09
CA SER A 152 20.09 -8.30 -18.54
C SER A 152 20.25 -9.79 -18.86
N THR A 153 20.73 -10.58 -17.91
CA THR A 153 20.98 -12.03 -18.03
C THR A 153 19.78 -12.88 -17.61
N PHE A 154 18.67 -12.25 -17.22
CA PHE A 154 17.46 -12.92 -16.72
C PHE A 154 16.69 -13.69 -17.80
N PHE A 155 16.70 -13.23 -19.06
CA PHE A 155 16.04 -13.90 -20.19
C PHE A 155 16.88 -15.00 -20.84
N ILE A 156 18.05 -15.30 -20.28
CA ILE A 156 19.01 -16.26 -20.81
C ILE A 156 18.89 -17.62 -20.10
N LEU A 157 18.34 -17.62 -18.88
CA LEU A 157 18.18 -18.79 -18.02
C LEU A 157 16.74 -19.28 -18.03
N GLU A 158 16.28 -19.75 -19.18
CA GLU A 158 14.95 -20.38 -19.25
C GLU A 158 14.89 -21.77 -18.61
N GLU A 159 16.00 -22.38 -18.14
CA GLU A 159 15.91 -23.76 -17.63
C GLU A 159 16.60 -24.11 -16.31
N THR A 160 17.47 -23.32 -15.69
CA THR A 160 18.11 -23.77 -14.42
C THR A 160 18.30 -22.69 -13.35
N ALA A 161 17.66 -22.97 -12.20
CA ALA A 161 17.97 -22.51 -10.84
C ALA A 161 17.95 -20.99 -10.53
N ILE A 162 16.73 -20.58 -10.16
CA ILE A 162 16.25 -19.36 -9.49
C ILE A 162 17.27 -18.73 -8.51
N VAL A 163 17.50 -17.42 -8.64
CA VAL A 163 18.24 -16.61 -7.65
C VAL A 163 17.28 -15.77 -6.82
N ALA A 164 17.48 -15.90 -5.51
CA ALA A 164 17.13 -15.10 -4.31
C ALA A 164 16.14 -13.92 -4.29
N ASP A 165 15.64 -13.36 -5.40
CA ASP A 165 14.54 -12.37 -5.35
C ASP A 165 13.17 -13.02 -5.08
N ASN A 166 13.19 -14.31 -4.77
CA ASN A 166 12.02 -15.12 -4.46
C ASN A 166 12.41 -16.35 -3.64
N LEU A 167 13.23 -16.22 -2.60
CA LEU A 167 13.67 -17.35 -1.74
C LEU A 167 12.49 -18.26 -1.30
N PHE A 168 11.30 -17.67 -1.12
CA PHE A 168 10.07 -18.35 -0.72
C PHE A 168 9.17 -18.87 -1.87
N LYS A 169 9.51 -18.62 -3.14
CA LYS A 169 9.00 -19.43 -4.27
C LYS A 169 9.79 -20.72 -4.46
N VAL A 170 10.97 -20.83 -3.86
CA VAL A 170 11.94 -21.92 -4.08
C VAL A 170 11.90 -22.96 -2.94
N LEU A 171 11.24 -22.67 -1.82
CA LEU A 171 11.20 -23.55 -0.63
C LEU A 171 9.95 -24.47 -0.62
N PRO A 172 10.06 -25.75 -0.19
CA PRO A 172 8.90 -26.64 0.02
C PRO A 172 7.89 -26.04 0.98
N ILE A 173 6.60 -26.27 0.72
CA ILE A 173 5.50 -25.62 1.46
C ILE A 173 5.52 -25.95 2.96
N GLU A 174 5.99 -27.15 3.33
CA GLU A 174 6.10 -27.57 4.72
C GLU A 174 7.20 -26.80 5.47
N VAL A 175 8.31 -26.50 4.78
CA VAL A 175 9.45 -25.74 5.34
C VAL A 175 9.07 -24.27 5.50
N VAL A 176 8.39 -23.70 4.51
CA VAL A 176 7.83 -22.34 4.61
C VAL A 176 6.81 -22.27 5.74
N SER A 177 5.91 -23.26 5.84
CA SER A 177 4.93 -23.34 6.92
C SER A 177 5.59 -23.39 8.30
N ASN A 178 6.67 -24.14 8.47
CA ASN A 178 7.36 -24.24 9.76
C ASN A 178 8.14 -22.96 10.11
N ILE A 179 8.79 -22.31 9.15
CA ILE A 179 9.42 -20.99 9.35
C ILE A 179 8.34 -19.98 9.76
N MET A 180 7.19 -19.98 9.09
CA MET A 180 6.07 -19.08 9.37
C MET A 180 5.40 -19.35 10.73
N LYS A 181 5.48 -20.57 11.28
CA LYS A 181 5.02 -20.86 12.64
C LYS A 181 5.98 -20.34 13.71
N LEU A 182 7.25 -20.19 13.38
CA LEU A 182 8.31 -19.72 14.29
C LEU A 182 8.44 -18.20 14.33
N LEU A 183 7.92 -17.50 13.32
CA LEU A 183 7.92 -16.03 13.26
C LEU A 183 6.81 -15.43 14.13
N GLU A 184 7.09 -14.27 14.73
CA GLU A 184 6.08 -13.49 15.43
C GLU A 184 5.13 -12.81 14.45
N ASN A 185 3.96 -12.38 14.93
CA ASN A 185 2.94 -11.77 14.08
C ASN A 185 3.43 -10.47 13.40
N GLU A 186 4.27 -9.70 14.08
CA GLU A 186 4.83 -8.46 13.54
C GLU A 186 5.79 -8.73 12.38
N ASP A 187 6.63 -9.77 12.48
CA ASP A 187 7.56 -10.17 11.42
C ASP A 187 6.83 -10.64 10.16
N LYS A 188 5.73 -11.39 10.32
CA LYS A 188 4.89 -11.84 9.18
C LYS A 188 4.27 -10.68 8.42
N ILE A 189 3.82 -9.65 9.13
CA ILE A 189 3.27 -8.43 8.55
C ILE A 189 4.38 -7.65 7.84
N ASN A 190 5.56 -7.54 8.44
CA ASN A 190 6.73 -6.90 7.81
C ASN A 190 7.17 -7.58 6.52
N MET A 191 7.13 -8.91 6.46
CA MET A 191 7.47 -9.65 5.23
C MET A 191 6.48 -9.38 4.08
N LEU A 192 5.19 -9.22 4.37
CA LEU A 192 4.19 -8.80 3.36
C LEU A 192 4.47 -7.40 2.80
N HIS A 193 5.08 -6.52 3.60
CA HIS A 193 5.43 -5.15 3.18
C HIS A 193 6.68 -5.06 2.33
N VAL A 194 7.65 -5.96 2.51
CA VAL A 194 8.98 -5.86 1.90
C VAL A 194 9.08 -6.61 0.56
N CYS A 195 8.28 -7.65 0.33
CA CYS A 195 8.49 -8.52 -0.83
C CYS A 195 7.31 -8.55 -1.83
N LYS A 196 7.41 -7.72 -2.88
CA LYS A 196 6.49 -7.72 -4.04
C LYS A 196 6.32 -9.08 -4.74
N GLY A 197 7.25 -10.02 -4.58
CA GLY A 197 7.26 -11.31 -5.27
C GLY A 197 6.35 -12.40 -4.69
N TRP A 198 5.80 -12.22 -3.49
CA TRP A 198 5.18 -13.29 -2.69
C TRP A 198 3.71 -13.58 -3.02
N ARG A 199 3.11 -12.68 -3.79
CA ARG A 199 1.70 -12.73 -4.19
C ARG A 199 1.32 -14.03 -4.89
N ALA A 200 2.09 -14.42 -5.89
CA ALA A 200 1.83 -15.63 -6.66
C ALA A 200 1.90 -16.88 -5.78
N SER A 201 2.86 -16.94 -4.85
CA SER A 201 3.08 -18.10 -3.96
C SER A 201 2.02 -18.25 -2.88
N ILE A 202 1.54 -17.13 -2.30
CA ILE A 202 0.50 -17.16 -1.27
C ILE A 202 -0.86 -17.52 -1.89
N LEU A 203 -1.17 -17.02 -3.09
CA LEU A 203 -2.41 -17.34 -3.80
C LEU A 203 -2.43 -18.77 -4.35
N SER A 204 -1.28 -19.32 -4.75
CA SER A 204 -1.17 -20.68 -5.29
C SER A 204 -1.19 -21.79 -4.22
N SER A 205 -1.34 -21.45 -2.93
CA SER A 205 -1.21 -22.42 -1.84
C SER A 205 -2.13 -22.15 -0.66
N PRO A 206 -3.30 -22.84 -0.59
CA PRO A 206 -4.31 -22.65 0.46
C PRO A 206 -3.80 -22.80 1.89
N GLN A 207 -2.76 -23.61 2.10
CA GLN A 207 -2.17 -23.87 3.42
C GLN A 207 -1.41 -22.65 3.97
N LEU A 208 -0.76 -21.86 3.11
CA LEU A 208 -0.04 -20.65 3.52
C LEU A 208 -0.99 -19.52 3.88
N ILE A 209 -2.16 -19.45 3.24
CA ILE A 209 -3.21 -18.48 3.55
C ILE A 209 -3.58 -18.56 5.05
N SER A 210 -3.73 -19.77 5.59
CA SER A 210 -4.09 -19.96 7.01
C SER A 210 -3.03 -19.45 8.02
N LEU A 211 -1.77 -19.34 7.58
CA LEU A 211 -0.66 -18.88 8.43
C LEU A 211 -0.52 -17.35 8.46
N TYR A 212 -1.04 -16.69 7.42
CA TYR A 212 -1.19 -15.22 7.37
C TYR A 212 -2.53 -14.75 7.91
N THR A 213 -3.52 -15.64 7.99
CA THR A 213 -4.79 -15.31 8.62
C THR A 213 -4.62 -15.29 10.14
N ILE A 214 -4.42 -14.10 10.69
CA ILE A 214 -4.30 -13.88 12.12
C ILE A 214 -5.69 -13.50 12.64
N PRO A 215 -6.32 -14.29 13.52
CA PRO A 215 -7.61 -13.95 14.11
C PRO A 215 -7.56 -12.55 14.75
N GLY A 216 -8.47 -11.67 14.34
CA GLY A 216 -8.54 -10.29 14.82
C GLY A 216 -7.68 -9.26 14.07
N TYR A 217 -6.64 -9.68 13.32
CA TYR A 217 -5.72 -8.76 12.62
C TYR A 217 -5.87 -8.80 11.10
N LEU A 218 -5.68 -9.97 10.49
CA LEU A 218 -5.67 -10.12 9.04
C LEU A 218 -6.57 -11.30 8.66
N THR A 219 -7.80 -11.02 8.21
CA THR A 219 -8.74 -12.06 7.77
C THR A 219 -8.44 -12.48 6.34
N THR A 220 -8.91 -13.66 5.93
CA THR A 220 -8.73 -14.18 4.55
C THR A 220 -9.20 -13.17 3.50
N ASN A 221 -10.35 -12.53 3.75
CA ASN A 221 -10.90 -11.52 2.85
C ASN A 221 -10.05 -10.25 2.78
N LYS A 222 -9.45 -9.83 3.90
CA LYS A 222 -8.53 -8.67 3.94
C LYS A 222 -7.21 -8.98 3.24
N LEU A 223 -6.63 -10.17 3.46
CA LEU A 223 -5.41 -10.63 2.78
C LEU A 223 -5.63 -10.70 1.26
N LEU A 224 -6.73 -11.28 0.80
CA LEU A 224 -7.07 -11.34 -0.63
C LEU A 224 -7.27 -9.94 -1.23
N SER A 225 -7.88 -9.02 -0.49
CA SER A 225 -8.05 -7.62 -0.94
C SER A 225 -6.71 -6.89 -1.04
N PHE A 226 -5.79 -7.11 -0.10
CA PHE A 226 -4.43 -6.58 -0.14
C PHE A 226 -3.64 -7.13 -1.34
N LEU A 227 -3.73 -8.43 -1.61
CA LEU A 227 -3.06 -9.06 -2.74
C LEU A 227 -3.65 -8.64 -4.10
N ARG A 228 -4.92 -8.22 -4.16
CA ARG A 228 -5.57 -7.68 -5.38
C ARG A 228 -5.06 -6.30 -5.78
N LEU A 229 -4.58 -5.48 -4.83
CA LEU A 229 -3.96 -4.17 -5.14
C LEU A 229 -2.69 -4.30 -5.99
N PHE A 230 -2.05 -5.47 -5.95
CA PHE A 230 -0.87 -5.81 -6.74
C PHE A 230 -1.20 -6.54 -8.06
N ASP A 231 -2.49 -6.61 -8.44
CA ASP A 231 -3.00 -7.33 -9.62
C ASP A 231 -3.24 -6.49 -10.86
N GLN A 232 -2.96 -5.20 -10.80
CA GLN A 232 -3.21 -4.32 -11.93
C GLN A 232 -1.94 -4.20 -12.78
N LEU A 233 -2.02 -4.71 -14.02
CA LEU A 233 -1.11 -4.41 -15.14
C LEU A 233 -1.12 -2.92 -15.54
N SER A 234 -1.99 -2.12 -14.92
CA SER A 234 -2.00 -0.67 -15.05
C SER A 234 -0.76 -0.07 -14.39
N PRO A 235 -0.08 0.91 -15.00
CA PRO A 235 0.97 1.64 -14.31
C PRO A 235 0.39 2.23 -13.02
N LEU A 236 1.09 2.08 -11.89
CA LEU A 236 0.65 2.55 -10.56
C LEU A 236 0.18 4.02 -10.53
N THR A 237 0.51 4.79 -11.56
CA THR A 237 0.05 6.16 -11.82
C THR A 237 -1.46 6.29 -12.16
N GLU A 238 -2.17 5.20 -12.43
CA GLU A 238 -3.59 5.19 -12.85
C GLU A 238 -4.58 4.61 -11.82
N ILE A 239 -4.10 4.09 -10.68
CA ILE A 239 -4.98 3.49 -9.68
C ILE A 239 -5.65 4.60 -8.86
N ILE A 240 -6.91 4.88 -9.18
CA ILE A 240 -7.79 5.78 -8.42
C ILE A 240 -8.78 4.93 -7.62
N LEU A 241 -8.62 4.89 -6.30
CA LEU A 241 -9.58 4.29 -5.40
C LEU A 241 -10.76 5.24 -5.18
N GLU A 242 -11.98 4.73 -5.32
CA GLU A 242 -13.19 5.48 -4.97
C GLU A 242 -13.28 5.73 -3.46
N GLU A 243 -12.96 4.71 -2.67
CA GLU A 243 -13.02 4.75 -1.22
C GLU A 243 -11.88 3.95 -0.59
N LEU A 244 -11.26 4.51 0.44
CA LEU A 244 -10.27 3.85 1.27
C LEU A 244 -10.53 4.14 2.75
N ARG A 245 -10.50 3.09 3.58
CA ARG A 245 -10.60 3.19 5.03
C ARG A 245 -9.30 2.72 5.67
N ILE A 246 -8.75 3.54 6.54
CA ILE A 246 -7.48 3.32 7.22
C ILE A 246 -7.71 3.43 8.72
N HIS A 247 -7.19 2.48 9.47
CA HIS A 247 -7.04 2.59 10.90
C HIS A 247 -5.56 2.77 11.21
N LEU A 248 -5.19 3.96 11.67
CA LEU A 248 -3.84 4.34 12.02
C LEU A 248 -3.68 4.19 13.53
N SER A 249 -3.06 3.08 13.93
CA SER A 249 -2.55 2.90 15.28
C SER A 249 -1.10 3.38 15.37
N THR A 250 -0.37 3.01 16.43
CA THR A 250 1.06 3.32 16.62
C THR A 250 1.98 2.89 15.46
N GLU A 251 1.48 2.10 14.50
CA GLU A 251 2.26 1.60 13.37
C GLU A 251 2.25 2.55 12.15
N ALA A 252 3.41 3.15 11.87
CA ALA A 252 3.63 4.05 10.73
C ALA A 252 3.78 3.34 9.36
N ARG A 253 3.86 2.00 9.33
CA ARG A 253 4.28 1.24 8.14
C ARG A 253 3.28 1.34 6.98
N LEU A 254 1.98 1.17 7.26
CA LEU A 254 0.92 1.28 6.25
C LEU A 254 0.86 2.69 5.65
N LEU A 255 1.03 3.72 6.49
CA LEU A 255 1.04 5.11 6.05
C LEU A 255 2.23 5.40 5.13
N ARG A 256 3.45 4.95 5.47
CA ARG A 256 4.63 5.05 4.59
C ARG A 256 4.39 4.40 3.23
N LEU A 257 3.76 3.22 3.22
CA LEU A 257 3.48 2.51 1.99
C LEU A 257 2.48 3.26 1.10
N LEU A 258 1.42 3.82 1.69
CA LEU A 258 0.44 4.61 0.95
C LEU A 258 1.03 5.92 0.42
N LEU A 259 1.83 6.63 1.22
CA LEU A 259 2.48 7.88 0.81
C LEU A 259 3.55 7.68 -0.26
N SER A 260 4.30 6.57 -0.20
CA SER A 260 5.28 6.21 -1.22
C SER A 260 4.63 5.60 -2.48
N SER A 261 3.37 5.16 -2.39
CA SER A 261 2.60 4.67 -3.53
C SER A 261 2.15 5.82 -4.44
N GLN A 262 2.02 5.57 -5.74
CA GLN A 262 1.40 6.51 -6.69
C GLN A 262 -0.14 6.42 -6.71
N ILE A 263 -0.71 5.71 -5.73
CA ILE A 263 -2.16 5.47 -5.63
C ILE A 263 -2.86 6.80 -5.34
N LYS A 264 -4.01 7.01 -5.98
CA LYS A 264 -4.90 8.16 -5.73
C LYS A 264 -6.16 7.67 -5.04
N CYS A 265 -6.76 8.51 -4.19
CA CYS A 265 -8.00 8.18 -3.49
C CYS A 265 -8.98 9.37 -3.56
N LYS A 266 -10.26 9.11 -3.83
CA LYS A 266 -11.32 10.13 -3.81
C LYS A 266 -11.93 10.32 -2.43
N LYS A 267 -12.31 9.22 -1.75
CA LYS A 267 -12.89 9.24 -0.41
C LYS A 267 -11.99 8.53 0.60
N LEU A 268 -11.46 9.28 1.56
CA LEU A 268 -10.56 8.76 2.58
C LEU A 268 -11.23 8.80 3.96
N PHE A 269 -11.27 7.65 4.62
CA PHE A 269 -11.73 7.53 6.00
C PHE A 269 -10.54 7.10 6.85
N VAL A 270 -10.19 7.88 7.87
CA VAL A 270 -9.05 7.62 8.74
C VAL A 270 -9.55 7.61 10.17
N ASN A 271 -9.37 6.49 10.86
CA ASN A 271 -9.50 6.40 12.30
C ASN A 271 -8.09 6.42 12.90
N ILE A 272 -7.86 7.28 13.90
CA ILE A 272 -6.57 7.53 14.53
C ILE A 272 -6.66 7.16 16.02
N SER A 273 -5.96 6.09 16.38
CA SER A 273 -5.95 5.49 17.72
C SER A 273 -4.50 5.26 18.20
N GLY A 274 -3.86 6.26 18.83
CA GLY A 274 -2.47 6.08 19.30
C GLY A 274 -1.66 7.35 19.53
N THR A 275 -0.32 7.22 19.56
CA THR A 275 0.62 8.34 19.74
C THR A 275 1.06 8.94 18.40
N SER A 276 1.02 10.28 18.32
CA SER A 276 1.07 11.04 17.06
C SER A 276 2.46 11.34 16.50
N LYS A 277 3.49 11.41 17.35
CA LYS A 277 4.83 11.92 16.97
C LYS A 277 5.48 11.12 15.84
N LEU A 278 5.32 9.79 15.87
CA LEU A 278 5.86 8.90 14.83
C LEU A 278 5.11 9.03 13.50
N LEU A 279 3.79 9.22 13.54
CA LEU A 279 2.94 9.36 12.35
C LEU A 279 3.14 10.71 11.66
N GLY A 280 3.25 11.80 12.44
CA GLY A 280 3.53 13.13 11.92
C GLY A 280 4.87 13.22 11.21
N LYS A 281 5.93 12.66 11.82
CA LYS A 281 7.26 12.60 11.18
C LYS A 281 7.23 11.84 9.85
N VAL A 282 6.46 10.77 9.75
CA VAL A 282 6.30 10.00 8.51
C VAL A 282 5.63 10.81 7.40
N LEU A 283 4.60 11.60 7.71
CA LEU A 283 3.98 12.46 6.71
C LEU A 283 4.95 13.50 6.16
N VAL A 284 5.77 14.09 7.04
CA VAL A 284 6.77 15.10 6.65
C VAL A 284 7.89 14.46 5.82
N ASP A 285 8.44 13.34 6.28
CA ASP A 285 9.60 12.68 5.66
C ASP A 285 9.25 12.02 4.31
N GLU A 286 8.07 11.39 4.19
CA GLU A 286 7.64 10.63 3.01
C GLU A 286 6.64 11.40 2.12
N GLY A 287 6.38 12.67 2.44
CA GLY A 287 5.31 13.51 1.90
C GLY A 287 5.40 13.77 0.40
N ARG A 288 5.07 12.77 -0.42
CA ARG A 288 4.71 12.97 -1.82
C ARG A 288 3.25 13.40 -1.89
N PHE A 289 3.02 14.59 -2.44
CA PHE A 289 1.70 15.22 -2.57
C PHE A 289 0.62 14.33 -3.25
N GLY A 290 1.00 13.29 -3.99
CA GLY A 290 0.10 12.55 -4.89
C GLY A 290 -1.10 11.87 -4.23
N PHE A 291 -0.91 11.19 -3.09
CA PHE A 291 -1.97 10.40 -2.45
C PHE A 291 -3.06 11.30 -1.83
N LEU A 292 -2.66 12.28 -1.01
CA LEU A 292 -3.59 13.16 -0.29
C LEU A 292 -4.13 14.31 -1.15
N ALA A 293 -3.41 14.77 -2.17
CA ALA A 293 -3.86 15.90 -3.00
C ALA A 293 -5.15 15.59 -3.78
N ASN A 294 -5.45 14.33 -4.11
CA ASN A 294 -6.63 13.95 -4.89
C ASN A 294 -7.88 13.67 -4.04
N VAL A 295 -7.76 13.71 -2.71
CA VAL A 295 -8.86 13.43 -1.80
C VAL A 295 -9.91 14.53 -1.90
N GLN A 296 -11.15 14.14 -2.24
CA GLN A 296 -12.31 15.03 -2.35
C GLN A 296 -13.18 14.96 -1.09
N TYR A 297 -13.24 13.79 -0.45
CA TYR A 297 -13.93 13.57 0.82
C TYR A 297 -12.96 13.01 1.84
N LEU A 298 -12.87 13.65 3.00
CA LEU A 298 -12.05 13.19 4.11
C LEU A 298 -12.90 13.05 5.37
N SER A 299 -12.88 11.87 5.99
CA SER A 299 -13.42 11.63 7.32
C SER A 299 -12.30 11.26 8.28
N LEU A 300 -12.17 12.01 9.36
CA LEU A 300 -11.15 11.83 10.40
C LEU A 300 -11.86 11.53 11.73
N GLU A 301 -11.62 10.34 12.26
CA GLU A 301 -12.04 9.94 13.60
C GLU A 301 -10.81 9.90 14.51
N VAL A 302 -10.83 10.68 15.58
CA VAL A 302 -9.69 10.89 16.48
C VAL A 302 -10.05 10.42 17.87
N GLU A 303 -9.37 9.39 18.34
CA GLU A 303 -9.60 8.76 19.65
C GLU A 303 -8.58 9.20 20.71
N THR A 304 -7.60 10.04 20.36
CA THR A 304 -6.57 10.55 21.29
C THR A 304 -6.24 12.03 21.06
N SER A 305 -6.15 12.82 22.13
CA SER A 305 -5.89 14.28 22.05
C SER A 305 -4.53 14.63 21.43
N GLY A 306 -3.51 13.78 21.62
CA GLY A 306 -2.16 13.99 21.09
C GLY A 306 -2.08 13.99 19.57
N CYS A 307 -3.13 13.57 18.85
CA CYS A 307 -3.14 13.40 17.40
C CYS A 307 -3.57 14.64 16.60
N LEU A 308 -3.93 15.75 17.25
CA LEU A 308 -4.34 16.96 16.55
C LEU A 308 -3.25 17.56 15.63
N GLU A 309 -1.96 17.45 16.00
CA GLU A 309 -0.85 17.84 15.13
C GLU A 309 -0.85 17.06 13.82
N PHE A 310 -1.00 15.74 13.93
CA PHE A 310 -1.04 14.84 12.79
C PHE A 310 -2.26 15.11 11.90
N VAL A 311 -3.42 15.39 12.51
CA VAL A 311 -4.63 15.79 11.77
C VAL A 311 -4.39 17.08 10.99
N ALA A 312 -3.73 18.08 11.58
CA ALA A 312 -3.40 19.33 10.91
C ALA A 312 -2.53 19.10 9.68
N GLU A 313 -1.53 18.21 9.75
CA GLU A 313 -0.67 17.87 8.61
C GLU A 313 -1.45 17.18 7.48
N ILE A 314 -2.36 16.24 7.79
CA ILE A 314 -3.24 15.64 6.78
C ILE A 314 -4.05 16.73 6.07
N LEU A 315 -4.66 17.64 6.84
CA LEU A 315 -5.49 18.71 6.29
C LEU A 315 -4.71 19.66 5.39
N ARG A 316 -3.44 19.98 5.74
CA ARG A 316 -2.55 20.81 4.90
C ARG A 316 -2.23 20.16 3.56
N MET A 317 -2.16 18.83 3.50
CA MET A 317 -1.83 18.09 2.29
C MET A 317 -3.03 17.83 1.36
N CYS A 318 -4.26 17.91 1.87
CA CYS A 318 -5.47 17.68 1.08
C CYS A 318 -5.89 18.92 0.29
N THR A 319 -5.33 19.14 -0.90
CA THR A 319 -5.57 20.37 -1.69
C THR A 319 -6.88 20.40 -2.49
N ASN A 320 -7.45 19.25 -2.87
CA ASN A 320 -8.72 19.14 -3.62
C ASN A 320 -9.95 18.81 -2.75
N LEU A 321 -9.85 19.02 -1.44
CA LEU A 321 -10.90 18.65 -0.50
C LEU A 321 -12.19 19.46 -0.71
N ARG A 322 -13.33 18.78 -0.85
CA ARG A 322 -14.67 19.38 -1.00
C ARG A 322 -15.56 19.12 0.21
N GLN A 323 -15.42 17.96 0.84
CA GLN A 323 -16.22 17.53 1.98
C GLN A 323 -15.30 17.06 3.11
N LEU A 324 -15.53 17.56 4.33
CA LEU A 324 -14.74 17.24 5.51
C LEU A 324 -15.63 16.76 6.65
N SER A 325 -15.30 15.63 7.25
CA SER A 325 -15.93 15.11 8.46
C SER A 325 -14.87 14.92 9.55
N ILE A 326 -15.07 15.51 10.72
CA ILE A 326 -14.17 15.36 11.87
C ILE A 326 -14.98 14.89 13.07
N ILE A 327 -14.54 13.79 13.68
CA ILE A 327 -15.14 13.17 14.86
C ILE A 327 -14.07 13.10 15.94
N LEU A 328 -14.28 13.77 17.07
CA LEU A 328 -13.37 13.79 18.22
C LEU A 328 -14.02 13.03 19.38
N SER A 329 -13.60 11.79 19.62
CA SER A 329 -14.23 10.85 20.56
C SER A 329 -13.47 10.66 21.88
N TYR A 330 -12.37 11.38 22.10
CA TYR A 330 -11.54 11.24 23.31
C TYR A 330 -12.05 12.04 24.51
N THR A 331 -11.48 11.74 25.69
CA THR A 331 -11.63 12.54 26.91
C THR A 331 -10.29 13.20 27.22
N SER A 332 -10.21 14.53 27.10
CA SER A 332 -8.98 15.28 27.40
C SER A 332 -9.05 15.83 28.82
N THR A 333 -8.16 15.39 29.70
CA THR A 333 -8.00 15.95 31.06
C THR A 333 -6.85 16.95 31.16
N ASN A 334 -5.88 16.86 30.25
CA ASN A 334 -4.72 17.74 30.18
C ASN A 334 -4.65 18.38 28.80
N VAL A 335 -4.90 19.70 28.75
CA VAL A 335 -4.67 20.53 27.57
C VAL A 335 -3.16 20.76 27.46
N GLU A 336 -2.41 19.76 27.00
CA GLU A 336 -1.13 20.09 26.36
C GLU A 336 -1.51 20.85 25.08
N LYS A 337 -1.47 22.19 25.16
CA LYS A 337 -1.66 23.06 24.01
C LYS A 337 -0.54 22.77 23.02
N VAL A 338 -0.81 21.84 22.12
CA VAL A 338 -0.10 21.68 20.85
C VAL A 338 0.14 23.08 20.27
N ARG A 339 1.36 23.43 19.89
CA ARG A 339 1.59 24.76 19.30
C ARG A 339 1.56 24.65 17.79
N PHE A 340 0.47 25.13 17.18
CA PHE A 340 0.45 25.41 15.75
C PHE A 340 1.02 26.81 15.50
N ASP A 341 2.20 26.86 14.87
CA ASP A 341 2.87 28.11 14.51
C ASP A 341 2.11 28.90 13.42
N GLN A 342 1.33 28.21 12.60
CA GLN A 342 0.55 28.80 11.50
C GLN A 342 -0.89 28.26 11.47
N PRO A 343 -1.86 29.10 11.05
CA PRO A 343 -3.22 28.65 10.79
C PRO A 343 -3.27 27.56 9.71
N ILE A 344 -4.24 26.67 9.81
CA ILE A 344 -4.46 25.58 8.87
C ILE A 344 -5.45 26.08 7.81
N LEU A 345 -4.90 26.43 6.64
CA LEU A 345 -5.68 26.87 5.50
C LEU A 345 -6.36 25.67 4.84
N LEU A 346 -7.67 25.55 5.01
CA LEU A 346 -8.43 24.54 4.28
C LEU A 346 -8.70 25.05 2.85
N PRO A 347 -8.65 24.16 1.83
CA PRO A 347 -9.02 24.52 0.46
C PRO A 347 -10.53 24.80 0.37
N TYR A 348 -11.10 24.86 -0.84
CA TYR A 348 -12.53 25.13 -1.07
C TYR A 348 -13.47 24.00 -0.59
N VAL A 349 -13.48 23.73 0.72
CA VAL A 349 -14.41 22.83 1.40
C VAL A 349 -15.80 23.46 1.35
N GLN A 350 -16.74 22.75 0.73
CA GLN A 350 -18.13 23.16 0.58
C GLN A 350 -18.98 22.69 1.76
N GLU A 351 -18.73 21.48 2.24
CA GLU A 351 -19.51 20.85 3.30
C GLU A 351 -18.62 20.38 4.44
N ILE A 352 -19.05 20.66 5.67
CA ILE A 352 -18.36 20.19 6.88
C ILE A 352 -19.32 19.44 7.79
N SER A 353 -18.84 18.33 8.35
CA SER A 353 -19.49 17.59 9.42
C SER A 353 -18.56 17.58 10.64
N TRP A 354 -19.10 17.91 11.81
CA TRP A 354 -18.33 17.99 13.04
C TRP A 354 -19.02 17.26 14.17
N GLU A 355 -18.28 16.40 14.87
CA GLU A 355 -18.72 15.73 16.09
C GLU A 355 -17.66 15.82 17.17
N SER A 356 -18.06 16.20 18.38
CA SER A 356 -17.16 16.33 19.52
C SER A 356 -17.81 15.84 20.81
N SER A 357 -17.05 15.07 21.60
CA SER A 357 -17.47 14.66 22.94
C SER A 357 -17.56 15.84 23.91
N ASP A 358 -18.43 15.75 24.92
CA ASP A 358 -18.61 16.81 25.93
C ASP A 358 -17.36 17.13 26.76
N ARG A 359 -16.34 16.28 26.68
CA ARG A 359 -15.11 16.35 27.47
C ARG A 359 -13.88 16.74 26.63
N CYS A 360 -14.08 17.15 25.38
CA CYS A 360 -13.01 17.59 24.48
C CYS A 360 -12.75 19.10 24.61
N LEU A 361 -12.01 19.53 25.65
CA LEU A 361 -11.64 20.95 25.86
C LEU A 361 -10.82 21.55 24.70
N ASP A 362 -10.10 20.71 23.96
CA ASP A 362 -9.23 21.13 22.85
C ASP A 362 -10.01 21.52 21.58
N THR A 363 -11.31 21.18 21.51
CA THR A 363 -12.19 21.41 20.33
C THR A 363 -12.20 22.87 19.91
N ALA A 364 -12.44 23.79 20.85
CA ALA A 364 -12.54 25.22 20.60
C ALA A 364 -11.23 25.76 20.00
N TRP A 365 -10.12 25.39 20.65
CA TRP A 365 -8.79 25.83 20.26
C TRP A 365 -8.37 25.28 18.90
N PHE A 366 -8.68 24.02 18.59
CA PHE A 366 -8.39 23.44 17.28
C PHE A 366 -9.21 24.10 16.17
N ILE A 367 -10.51 24.34 16.39
CA ILE A 367 -11.38 25.09 15.46
C ILE A 367 -10.83 26.50 15.23
N GLU A 368 -10.31 27.17 16.27
CA GLU A 368 -9.67 28.49 16.16
C GLU A 368 -8.47 28.53 15.22
N LYS A 369 -7.82 27.39 14.97
CA LYS A 369 -6.67 27.29 14.07
C LYS A 369 -7.05 26.95 12.64
N LEU A 370 -8.27 26.49 12.38
CA LEU A 370 -8.79 26.25 11.04
C LEU A 370 -9.26 27.54 10.36
N GLU A 371 -8.82 27.77 9.13
CA GLU A 371 -9.30 28.88 8.30
C GLU A 371 -10.18 28.36 7.16
N PHE A 372 -11.43 28.81 7.15
CA PHE A 372 -12.45 28.40 6.19
C PHE A 372 -12.69 29.50 5.16
N LYS A 373 -12.58 29.16 3.87
CA LYS A 373 -12.86 30.12 2.78
C LYS A 373 -14.31 30.13 2.32
N ASN A 374 -14.89 28.97 2.00
CA ASN A 374 -16.14 28.85 1.24
C ASN A 374 -17.06 27.69 1.70
N VAL A 375 -17.20 27.48 3.01
CA VAL A 375 -18.14 26.49 3.53
C VAL A 375 -19.57 26.99 3.37
N ILE A 376 -20.39 26.24 2.64
CA ILE A 376 -21.79 26.55 2.34
C ILE A 376 -22.77 25.73 3.17
N SER A 377 -22.35 24.56 3.65
CA SER A 377 -23.17 23.66 4.47
C SER A 377 -22.38 23.16 5.67
N ALA A 378 -23.00 23.17 6.84
CA ALA A 378 -22.42 22.64 8.07
C ALA A 378 -23.40 21.70 8.78
N LYS A 379 -22.89 20.53 9.17
CA LYS A 379 -23.55 19.54 10.00
C LYS A 379 -22.79 19.43 11.32
N VAL A 380 -23.47 19.66 12.44
CA VAL A 380 -22.85 19.68 13.77
C VAL A 380 -23.58 18.71 14.69
N VAL A 381 -22.83 17.74 15.22
CA VAL A 381 -23.30 16.70 16.13
C VAL A 381 -22.66 16.95 17.50
N LYS A 382 -23.42 17.55 18.44
CA LYS A 382 -22.96 17.91 19.80
C LYS A 382 -21.73 18.87 19.84
N ASN A 383 -21.77 19.89 20.71
CA ASN A 383 -20.64 20.78 21.06
C ASN A 383 -19.73 21.38 19.96
N GLY A 384 -20.18 21.45 18.70
CA GLY A 384 -19.46 22.12 17.60
C GLY A 384 -19.94 23.54 17.31
N THR A 385 -20.63 24.19 18.24
CA THR A 385 -21.22 25.53 18.04
C THR A 385 -20.19 26.61 17.71
N ILE A 386 -18.98 26.48 18.28
CA ILE A 386 -17.85 27.38 18.01
C ILE A 386 -17.45 27.34 16.53
N LEU A 387 -17.65 26.22 15.84
CA LEU A 387 -17.41 26.10 14.40
C LEU A 387 -18.27 27.08 13.63
N LEU A 388 -19.57 27.17 13.94
CA LEU A 388 -20.52 27.99 13.18
C LEU A 388 -20.17 29.48 13.22
N ARG A 389 -19.66 29.99 14.35
CA ARG A 389 -19.19 31.38 14.48
C ARG A 389 -18.07 31.74 13.49
N LYS A 390 -17.30 30.76 13.02
CA LYS A 390 -16.23 30.97 12.04
C LYS A 390 -16.69 30.91 10.58
N LEU A 391 -17.87 30.36 10.29
CA LEU A 391 -18.31 30.09 8.92
C LEU A 391 -19.16 31.25 8.39
N LYS A 392 -18.53 32.13 7.59
CA LYS A 392 -19.14 33.39 7.11
C LYS A 392 -20.07 33.27 5.90
N ARG A 393 -20.10 32.12 5.22
CA ARG A 393 -20.80 31.94 3.93
C ARG A 393 -21.84 30.81 3.96
N LEU A 394 -22.32 30.47 5.14
CA LEU A 394 -23.29 29.39 5.33
C LEU A 394 -24.62 29.68 4.64
N THR A 395 -25.14 28.65 3.97
CA THR A 395 -26.47 28.62 3.38
C THR A 395 -27.34 27.54 4.03
N SER A 396 -26.73 26.49 4.56
CA SER A 396 -27.41 25.38 5.23
C SER A 396 -26.73 25.02 6.55
N ILE A 397 -27.53 24.78 7.59
CA ILE A 397 -27.09 24.34 8.92
C ILE A 397 -27.93 23.15 9.36
N GLU A 398 -27.27 22.07 9.79
CA GLU A 398 -27.89 20.91 10.43
C GLU A 398 -27.29 20.69 11.82
N LEU A 399 -28.12 20.68 12.85
CA LEU A 399 -27.74 20.45 14.25
C LEU A 399 -28.33 19.14 14.74
N ILE A 400 -27.51 18.23 15.24
CA ILE A 400 -27.93 16.86 15.60
C ILE A 400 -27.68 16.55 17.07
N GLY A 401 -28.69 15.96 17.72
CA GLY A 401 -28.54 15.34 19.04
C GLY A 401 -28.26 16.32 20.19
N SER A 402 -28.33 17.62 19.91
CA SER A 402 -27.95 18.72 20.81
C SER A 402 -29.16 19.32 21.54
N GLU A 403 -28.91 20.16 22.56
CA GLU A 403 -29.98 20.87 23.29
C GLU A 403 -30.63 21.92 22.38
N PHE A 404 -31.92 21.77 22.09
CA PHE A 404 -32.64 22.60 21.14
C PHE A 404 -32.65 24.09 21.53
N VAL A 405 -33.05 24.42 22.75
CA VAL A 405 -33.25 25.82 23.18
C VAL A 405 -31.94 26.60 23.17
N SER A 406 -30.86 26.00 23.68
CA SER A 406 -29.53 26.60 23.66
C SER A 406 -29.06 26.91 22.22
N ASN A 407 -29.22 25.95 21.31
CA ASN A 407 -28.83 26.13 19.92
C ASN A 407 -29.71 27.12 19.16
N ALA A 408 -31.02 27.09 19.42
CA ALA A 408 -31.94 28.05 18.83
C ALA A 408 -31.63 29.47 19.34
N ASN A 409 -31.37 29.65 20.63
CA ASN A 409 -30.95 30.95 21.18
C ASN A 409 -29.62 31.43 20.57
N MET A 410 -28.71 30.52 20.24
CA MET A 410 -27.47 30.87 19.55
C MET A 410 -27.72 31.31 18.09
N LEU A 411 -28.55 30.58 17.34
CA LEU A 411 -28.83 30.88 15.93
C LEU A 411 -29.76 32.09 15.74
N PHE A 412 -30.73 32.27 16.65
CA PHE A 412 -31.78 33.28 16.55
C PHE A 412 -31.65 34.44 17.56
N GLY A 413 -30.66 34.39 18.45
CA GLY A 413 -30.43 35.36 19.54
C GLY A 413 -29.43 36.48 19.21
N LYS A 414 -28.38 36.66 20.03
CA LYS A 414 -27.39 37.75 19.89
C LYS A 414 -26.29 37.41 18.86
N ASP A 415 -25.70 38.47 18.31
CA ASP A 415 -25.02 38.63 17.00
C ASP A 415 -23.73 37.80 16.75
N GLU A 416 -23.68 36.54 17.17
CA GLU A 416 -22.47 35.72 17.10
C GLU A 416 -22.29 34.95 15.79
N ILE A 417 -23.37 34.74 15.02
CA ILE A 417 -23.35 34.00 13.75
C ILE A 417 -24.01 34.85 12.66
N ASP A 418 -23.33 35.00 11.52
CA ASP A 418 -23.91 35.69 10.35
C ASP A 418 -24.96 34.80 9.68
N MET A 419 -26.24 35.08 9.97
CA MET A 419 -27.39 34.36 9.44
C MET A 419 -27.94 34.97 8.14
N SER A 420 -27.32 36.03 7.60
CA SER A 420 -27.86 36.81 6.47
C SER A 420 -28.04 36.00 5.18
N ARG A 421 -27.29 34.91 5.03
CA ARG A 421 -27.27 34.03 3.84
C ARG A 421 -27.88 32.66 4.08
N VAL A 422 -28.27 32.34 5.31
CA VAL A 422 -28.79 31.02 5.66
C VAL A 422 -30.19 30.85 5.11
N GLU A 423 -30.37 29.84 4.25
CA GLU A 423 -31.63 29.51 3.61
C GLU A 423 -32.28 28.25 4.20
N SER A 424 -31.49 27.36 4.82
CA SER A 424 -31.98 26.10 5.38
C SER A 424 -31.41 25.83 6.78
N ILE A 425 -32.29 25.49 7.72
CA ILE A 425 -31.91 25.06 9.07
C ILE A 425 -32.63 23.75 9.41
N ALA A 426 -31.88 22.78 9.92
CA ALA A 426 -32.41 21.52 10.41
C ALA A 426 -31.95 21.26 11.85
N PHE A 427 -32.89 21.08 12.75
CA PHE A 427 -32.67 20.51 14.08
C PHE A 427 -33.09 19.04 14.02
N VAL A 428 -32.17 18.10 14.24
CA VAL A 428 -32.40 16.67 14.05
C VAL A 428 -32.14 15.92 15.34
N ASN A 429 -33.14 15.18 15.82
CA ASN A 429 -33.05 14.39 17.07
C ASN A 429 -32.58 15.24 18.27
N CYS A 430 -32.95 16.52 18.31
CA CYS A 430 -32.58 17.40 19.41
C CYS A 430 -33.43 17.09 20.65
N HIS A 431 -32.90 17.40 21.83
CA HIS A 431 -33.62 17.28 23.10
C HIS A 431 -33.86 18.66 23.70
N ARG A 432 -34.92 18.79 24.49
CA ARG A 432 -35.24 20.04 25.18
C ARG A 432 -34.93 19.92 26.67
N ALA A 433 -34.04 20.75 27.20
CA ALA A 433 -33.90 20.91 28.64
C ALA A 433 -35.04 21.79 29.18
N ASN A 434 -35.70 21.36 30.26
CA ASN A 434 -36.93 21.98 30.77
C ASN A 434 -36.79 23.41 31.34
N ARG A 435 -35.58 23.95 31.48
CA ARG A 435 -35.32 25.15 32.30
C ARG A 435 -34.98 26.43 31.51
N ASN A 436 -34.68 26.33 30.21
CA ASN A 436 -34.26 27.49 29.42
C ASN A 436 -35.42 28.09 28.63
N GLU A 437 -35.54 29.42 28.66
CA GLU A 437 -36.46 30.16 27.79
C GLU A 437 -35.85 30.37 26.40
N LEU A 438 -36.71 30.26 25.39
CA LEU A 438 -36.34 30.54 24.02
C LEU A 438 -36.43 32.04 23.77
N ILE A 439 -35.34 32.63 23.26
CA ILE A 439 -35.20 34.05 22.95
C ILE A 439 -34.97 34.18 21.44
N VAL A 440 -36.02 34.56 20.71
CA VAL A 440 -35.98 34.77 19.25
C VAL A 440 -36.12 36.26 18.97
N LYS A 441 -35.08 36.90 18.43
CA LYS A 441 -35.16 38.31 18.00
C LYS A 441 -35.96 38.46 16.70
N GLU A 442 -36.60 39.61 16.51
CA GLU A 442 -37.29 39.96 15.25
C GLU A 442 -36.32 40.06 14.07
N ASN A 443 -36.75 39.55 12.91
CA ASN A 443 -35.99 39.55 11.65
C ASN A 443 -34.62 38.86 11.72
N SER A 444 -34.43 37.91 12.64
CA SER A 444 -33.16 37.23 12.87
C SER A 444 -32.61 36.50 11.64
N ILE A 445 -33.46 36.03 10.72
CA ILE A 445 -33.02 35.31 9.50
C ILE A 445 -33.83 35.75 8.27
N PRO A 446 -33.38 36.78 7.54
CA PRO A 446 -34.16 37.39 6.45
C PRO A 446 -34.29 36.52 5.19
N ARG A 447 -33.60 35.37 5.12
CA ARG A 447 -33.56 34.50 3.93
C ARG A 447 -33.94 33.05 4.22
N LEU A 448 -34.43 32.73 5.41
CA LEU A 448 -34.77 31.35 5.76
C LEU A 448 -35.95 30.87 4.90
N LYS A 449 -35.68 29.89 4.02
CA LYS A 449 -36.68 29.25 3.16
C LYS A 449 -37.13 27.90 3.71
N SER A 450 -36.22 27.15 4.34
CA SER A 450 -36.48 25.81 4.83
C SER A 450 -36.16 25.66 6.32
N LEU A 451 -37.11 25.13 7.08
CA LEU A 451 -36.93 24.81 8.50
C LEU A 451 -37.39 23.38 8.78
N ARG A 452 -36.46 22.53 9.24
CA ARG A 452 -36.76 21.19 9.73
C ARG A 452 -36.52 21.13 11.23
N ILE A 453 -37.48 20.64 11.99
CA ILE A 453 -37.37 20.43 13.42
C ILE A 453 -37.82 19.01 13.75
N SER A 454 -36.86 18.19 14.18
CA SER A 454 -37.08 16.85 14.72
C SER A 454 -36.65 16.82 16.19
N LEU A 455 -37.61 16.63 17.09
CA LEU A 455 -37.40 16.69 18.54
C LEU A 455 -38.00 15.47 19.25
N THR A 456 -37.36 15.03 20.33
CA THR A 456 -37.90 13.96 21.19
C THR A 456 -39.14 14.41 21.97
N ARG A 457 -39.22 15.69 22.38
CA ARG A 457 -40.42 16.31 22.97
C ARG A 457 -40.49 17.81 22.59
N ILE A 458 -41.61 18.25 22.01
CA ILE A 458 -41.87 19.67 21.65
C ILE A 458 -42.95 20.23 22.57
N ARG A 459 -42.79 21.49 23.02
CA ARG A 459 -43.94 22.30 23.48
C ARG A 459 -44.35 23.22 22.33
N ASP A 460 -45.64 23.34 22.06
CA ASP A 460 -46.19 24.16 20.97
C ASP A 460 -45.64 25.60 20.96
N LYS A 461 -45.44 26.18 22.15
CA LYS A 461 -44.93 27.54 22.32
C LYS A 461 -43.59 27.78 21.62
N ASP A 462 -42.62 26.86 21.72
CA ASP A 462 -41.29 27.07 21.15
C ASP A 462 -41.28 27.05 19.64
N PHE A 463 -42.04 26.13 19.06
CA PHE A 463 -42.20 26.07 17.63
C PHE A 463 -42.86 27.36 17.13
N MET A 464 -43.94 27.79 17.80
CA MET A 464 -44.68 28.99 17.42
C MET A 464 -43.82 30.26 17.55
N ASP A 465 -42.94 30.32 18.55
CA ASP A 465 -42.01 31.46 18.72
C ASP A 465 -41.01 31.57 17.55
N ILE A 466 -40.44 30.45 17.07
CA ILE A 466 -39.56 30.45 15.89
C ILE A 466 -40.35 30.73 14.62
N TYR A 467 -41.48 30.05 14.45
CA TYR A 467 -42.33 30.17 13.27
C TYR A 467 -42.84 31.60 13.09
N ASN A 468 -43.39 32.23 14.13
CA ASN A 468 -43.93 33.58 14.06
C ASN A 468 -42.87 34.62 13.65
N LYS A 469 -41.60 34.36 13.95
CA LYS A 469 -40.47 35.24 13.62
C LYS A 469 -39.90 34.98 12.21
N CYS A 470 -40.13 33.79 11.64
CA CYS A 470 -39.61 33.39 10.32
C CYS A 470 -40.68 33.26 9.22
N ARG A 471 -41.97 33.34 9.56
CA ARG A 471 -43.11 33.09 8.65
C ARG A 471 -43.11 33.91 7.35
N GLY A 472 -42.49 35.10 7.35
CA GLY A 472 -42.45 35.98 6.17
C GLY A 472 -41.55 35.49 5.03
N THR A 473 -40.65 34.54 5.29
CA THR A 473 -39.63 34.05 4.33
C THR A 473 -39.71 32.55 4.08
N LEU A 474 -40.34 31.79 4.98
CA LEU A 474 -40.41 30.33 4.92
C LEU A 474 -41.23 29.82 3.71
N GLU A 475 -40.64 28.89 2.97
CA GLU A 475 -41.23 28.18 1.84
C GLU A 475 -41.56 26.72 2.20
N SER A 476 -40.78 26.09 3.10
CA SER A 476 -41.01 24.73 3.57
C SER A 476 -40.76 24.55 5.06
N ILE A 477 -41.63 23.79 5.72
CA ILE A 477 -41.50 23.41 7.13
C ILE A 477 -41.69 21.90 7.27
N GLU A 478 -40.78 21.27 8.02
CA GLU A 478 -40.87 19.86 8.39
C GLU A 478 -40.78 19.68 9.90
N LEU A 479 -41.79 19.05 10.49
CA LEU A 479 -41.88 18.79 11.93
C LEU A 479 -41.97 17.29 12.19
N SER A 480 -41.10 16.76 13.04
CA SER A 480 -41.17 15.37 13.48
C SER A 480 -40.83 15.21 14.95
N GLY A 481 -41.39 14.18 15.60
CA GLY A 481 -41.08 13.90 16.99
C GLY A 481 -41.91 12.81 17.65
N GLU A 482 -41.73 12.65 18.96
CA GLU A 482 -42.53 11.76 19.80
C GLU A 482 -43.48 12.56 20.69
N LEU A 483 -44.75 12.15 20.72
CA LEU A 483 -45.75 12.67 21.65
C LEU A 483 -45.89 11.64 22.78
N GLY A 484 -45.53 12.04 24.01
CA GLY A 484 -45.68 11.19 25.19
C GLY A 484 -47.05 11.34 25.83
N PHE A 485 -47.72 10.22 26.12
CA PHE A 485 -49.02 10.20 26.81
C PHE A 485 -48.86 9.68 28.24
N ASN A 486 -49.46 10.37 29.21
CA ASN A 486 -49.61 9.84 30.57
C ASN A 486 -50.77 8.83 30.59
N SER A 487 -50.51 7.62 31.07
CA SER A 487 -51.42 6.46 31.14
C SER A 487 -52.66 6.62 32.06
N GLY A 488 -53.03 7.85 32.41
CA GLY A 488 -54.11 8.16 33.37
C GLY A 488 -55.39 8.77 32.79
N SER A 489 -55.46 9.13 31.50
CA SER A 489 -56.68 9.70 30.91
C SER A 489 -57.36 8.73 29.94
N THR A 490 -58.63 8.45 30.20
CA THR A 490 -59.48 7.53 29.42
C THR A 490 -60.17 8.17 28.22
N ASN A 491 -59.93 9.45 27.94
CA ASN A 491 -60.55 10.18 26.82
C ASN A 491 -59.57 10.31 25.64
N PHE A 492 -59.70 9.41 24.66
CA PHE A 492 -58.99 9.46 23.37
C PHE A 492 -59.14 10.82 22.65
N ASP A 493 -60.29 11.49 22.78
CA ASP A 493 -60.54 12.80 22.15
C ASP A 493 -59.83 13.96 22.86
N SER A 494 -59.55 13.84 24.16
CA SER A 494 -58.75 14.81 24.93
C SER A 494 -57.24 14.59 24.81
N LEU A 495 -56.84 13.40 24.34
CA LEU A 495 -55.44 13.00 24.15
C LEU A 495 -54.81 13.59 22.87
N ILE A 496 -55.63 14.10 21.94
CA ILE A 496 -55.18 14.77 20.70
C ILE A 496 -54.97 16.29 20.90
N GLU A 497 -55.25 16.84 22.10
CA GLU A 497 -55.21 18.28 22.33
C GLU A 497 -53.84 18.98 22.53
N PRO A 498 -52.68 18.33 22.73
CA PRO A 498 -51.40 19.05 22.80
C PRO A 498 -50.65 19.16 21.46
N ALA A 499 -51.33 19.02 20.32
CA ALA A 499 -50.74 19.33 19.01
C ALA A 499 -51.77 19.80 17.97
N LYS A 500 -52.75 20.61 18.37
CA LYS A 500 -53.34 21.56 17.42
C LYS A 500 -52.32 22.68 17.17
N LEU A 501 -51.18 22.34 16.57
CA LEU A 501 -50.57 23.30 15.65
C LEU A 501 -51.69 23.61 14.67
N ASP A 502 -52.26 24.79 14.75
CA ASP A 502 -53.34 25.19 13.86
C ASP A 502 -52.73 25.40 12.48
N LEU A 503 -52.50 24.29 11.76
CA LEU A 503 -51.84 24.23 10.47
C LEU A 503 -52.58 25.09 9.45
N LYS A 504 -53.89 25.23 9.64
CA LYS A 504 -54.74 26.14 8.87
C LYS A 504 -54.34 27.59 9.13
N LEU A 505 -54.20 27.99 10.40
CA LEU A 505 -53.72 29.30 10.80
C LEU A 505 -52.26 29.57 10.38
N ILE A 506 -51.43 28.53 10.28
CA ILE A 506 -50.06 28.60 9.75
C ILE A 506 -50.08 28.86 8.24
N LEU A 507 -50.86 28.09 7.48
CA LEU A 507 -50.99 28.25 6.03
C LEU A 507 -51.64 29.59 5.65
N GLU A 508 -52.64 30.05 6.41
CA GLU A 508 -53.32 31.34 6.19
C GLU A 508 -52.43 32.56 6.50
N ASN A 509 -51.47 32.42 7.42
CA ASN A 509 -50.59 33.53 7.84
C ASN A 509 -49.19 33.51 7.22
N SER A 510 -48.91 32.60 6.27
CA SER A 510 -47.63 32.50 5.57
C SER A 510 -47.80 32.49 4.04
N PRO A 511 -47.77 33.65 3.38
CA PRO A 511 -48.06 33.75 1.94
C PRO A 511 -47.04 33.02 1.03
N LYS A 512 -45.87 32.64 1.56
CA LYS A 512 -44.81 31.94 0.80
C LYS A 512 -44.70 30.44 1.11
N LEU A 513 -45.43 29.93 2.09
CA LEU A 513 -45.31 28.55 2.54
C LEU A 513 -45.98 27.61 1.55
N ARG A 514 -45.18 26.77 0.88
CA ARG A 514 -45.63 25.83 -0.18
C ARG A 514 -45.74 24.40 0.30
N ARG A 515 -44.98 24.03 1.34
CA ARG A 515 -44.90 22.65 1.82
C ARG A 515 -44.83 22.61 3.34
N VAL A 516 -45.78 21.88 3.94
CA VAL A 516 -45.77 21.54 5.36
C VAL A 516 -45.83 20.03 5.50
N THR A 517 -44.88 19.46 6.22
CA THR A 517 -44.80 18.02 6.49
C THR A 517 -44.69 17.80 7.99
N HIS A 518 -45.56 16.94 8.53
CA HIS A 518 -45.54 16.53 9.93
C HIS A 518 -45.51 15.01 10.05
N SER A 519 -44.72 14.48 10.99
CA SER A 519 -44.63 13.04 11.29
C SER A 519 -44.39 12.84 12.78
N PHE A 520 -45.43 12.46 13.52
CA PHE A 520 -45.34 12.17 14.95
C PHE A 520 -45.48 10.68 15.23
N ARG A 521 -44.64 10.14 16.11
CA ARG A 521 -44.82 8.81 16.69
C ARG A 521 -45.50 8.95 18.05
N LEU A 522 -46.57 8.19 18.25
CA LEU A 522 -47.27 8.10 19.53
C LEU A 522 -46.51 7.10 20.40
N PHE A 523 -46.12 7.49 21.63
CA PHE A 523 -45.47 6.59 22.57
C PHE A 523 -46.22 6.60 23.92
N SER A 524 -46.60 5.43 24.41
CA SER A 524 -47.16 5.27 25.75
C SER A 524 -46.03 5.28 26.78
N CYS A 525 -46.11 6.15 27.80
CA CYS A 525 -45.24 6.08 28.98
C CYS A 525 -45.78 5.09 30.02
#